data_AF-A0A939ZZB1-F1
#
_entry.id   AF-A0A939ZZB1-F1
#
_cell.length_a   1.000
_cell.length_b   1.000
_cell.length_c   1.000
_cell.angle_alpha   90.00
_cell.angle_beta   90.00
_cell.angle_gamma   90.00
#
_symmetry.space_group_name_H-M   'P 1'
#
loop_
_entity.id
_entity.type
_entity.pdbx_description
1 polymer ?
#
loop_
_entity_poly.entity_id
_entity_poly.type
_entity_poly.pdbx_seq_one_letter_code
_entity_poly.pdbx_strand_id
1 'polypeptide(L)'
;MAKKGDWVQIHNVVLPPEERSSALPEDTKANPLEMWVKGYLTEDAEIGEVAEVVTRTGRHAKGEVVKVNPYFEHNFGFFVPEVLEIGNTVRKITFGGED
;
A
#
# COMPACT_ATOMS: atom_id res chain seq x y z
N MET A 1 -5.71 -14.93 7.12
CA MET A 1 -5.13 -13.90 7.99
C MET A 1 -3.67 -13.68 7.63
N ALA A 2 -3.31 -12.46 7.25
CA ALA A 2 -1.93 -12.00 7.10
C ALA A 2 -1.35 -11.64 8.47
N LYS A 3 -0.04 -11.76 8.60
CA LYS A 3 0.69 -11.53 9.84
C LYS A 3 1.33 -10.15 9.87
N LYS A 4 1.55 -9.63 11.07
CA LYS A 4 2.41 -8.47 11.27
C LYS A 4 3.74 -8.66 10.52
N GLY A 5 4.12 -7.65 9.74
CA GLY A 5 5.31 -7.68 8.89
C GLY A 5 5.09 -8.25 7.49
N ASP A 6 3.93 -8.84 7.19
CA ASP A 6 3.61 -9.28 5.83
C ASP A 6 3.45 -8.07 4.90
N TRP A 7 3.88 -8.27 3.65
CA TRP A 7 3.73 -7.28 2.59
C TRP A 7 2.32 -7.39 1.98
N VAL A 8 1.52 -6.34 2.18
CA VAL A 8 0.12 -6.30 1.71
C VAL A 8 -0.15 -5.07 0.85
N GLN A 9 -1.26 -5.09 0.13
CA GLN A 9 -1.86 -3.91 -0.48
C GLN A 9 -3.12 -3.54 0.28
N ILE A 10 -3.20 -2.28 0.71
CA ILE A 10 -4.42 -1.70 1.24
C ILE A 10 -5.09 -0.79 0.20
N HIS A 11 -6.41 -0.64 0.32
CA HIS A 11 -7.24 0.30 -0.42
C HIS A 11 -7.93 1.27 0.53
N ASN A 12 -8.03 2.53 0.15
CA ASN A 12 -8.77 3.53 0.91
C ASN A 12 -9.41 4.57 -0.01
N VAL A 13 -10.63 4.98 0.28
CA VAL A 13 -11.23 6.19 -0.28
C VAL A 13 -10.67 7.39 0.49
N VAL A 14 -9.82 8.18 -0.16
CA VAL A 14 -9.16 9.34 0.45
C VAL A 14 -10.08 10.54 0.49
N LEU A 15 -10.84 10.76 -0.59
CA LEU A 15 -11.89 11.79 -0.65
C LEU A 15 -13.11 11.20 -1.34
N PRO A 16 -14.27 11.14 -0.70
CA PRO A 16 -15.50 10.79 -1.38
C PRO A 16 -15.92 11.93 -2.35
N PRO A 17 -16.83 11.68 -3.31
CA PRO A 17 -17.23 12.65 -4.33
C PRO A 17 -17.62 14.04 -3.77
N GLU A 18 -18.30 14.07 -2.63
CA GLU A 18 -18.75 15.28 -1.95
C GLU A 18 -17.61 16.16 -1.40
N GLU A 19 -16.43 15.59 -1.18
CA GLU A 19 -15.22 16.31 -0.73
C GLU A 19 -14.29 16.68 -1.89
N ARG A 20 -14.67 16.35 -3.14
CA ARG A 20 -13.89 16.69 -4.33
C ARG A 20 -14.03 18.18 -4.65
N SER A 21 -12.92 18.78 -5.06
CA SER A 21 -12.87 20.21 -5.39
C SER A 21 -13.91 20.58 -6.46
N SER A 22 -14.57 21.73 -6.28
CA SER A 22 -15.50 22.30 -7.25
C SER A 22 -14.82 22.74 -8.56
N ALA A 23 -13.49 22.83 -8.60
CA ALA A 23 -12.73 23.19 -9.79
C ALA A 23 -12.49 22.00 -10.75
N LEU A 24 -12.87 20.78 -10.35
CA LEU A 24 -12.73 19.59 -11.20
C LEU A 24 -13.85 19.53 -12.24
N PRO A 25 -13.59 18.97 -13.43
CA PRO A 25 -14.64 18.56 -14.36
C PRO A 25 -15.68 17.65 -13.68
N GLU A 26 -16.94 17.78 -14.08
CA GLU A 26 -18.06 17.09 -13.43
C GLU A 26 -17.92 15.56 -13.40
N ASP A 27 -17.39 14.98 -14.49
CA ASP A 27 -17.10 13.54 -14.57
C ASP A 27 -16.06 13.09 -13.53
N THR A 28 -15.04 13.90 -13.29
CA THR A 28 -13.99 13.63 -12.31
C THR A 28 -14.45 13.89 -10.88
N LYS A 29 -15.32 14.89 -10.69
CA LYS A 29 -15.88 15.26 -9.38
C LYS A 29 -16.90 14.22 -8.89
N ALA A 30 -17.64 13.60 -9.81
CA ALA A 30 -18.62 12.56 -9.49
C ALA A 30 -18.00 11.26 -8.96
N ASN A 31 -16.68 11.10 -9.01
CA ASN A 31 -15.98 9.89 -8.60
C ASN A 31 -15.05 10.13 -7.39
N PRO A 32 -14.91 9.15 -6.49
CA PRO A 32 -14.01 9.25 -5.35
C PRO A 32 -12.55 9.35 -5.76
N LEU A 33 -11.73 9.93 -4.89
CA LEU A 33 -10.29 9.79 -4.94
C LEU A 33 -9.88 8.56 -4.14
N GLU A 34 -9.41 7.53 -4.83
CA GLU A 34 -9.03 6.26 -4.22
C GLU A 34 -7.51 6.11 -4.17
N MET A 35 -7.02 5.41 -3.13
CA MET A 35 -5.62 5.10 -2.91
C MET A 35 -5.44 3.60 -2.77
N TRP A 36 -4.52 3.05 -3.55
CA TRP A 36 -3.92 1.75 -3.28
C TRP A 36 -2.47 1.94 -2.89
N VAL A 37 -2.07 1.40 -1.75
CA VAL A 37 -0.68 1.47 -1.31
C VAL A 37 -0.24 0.13 -0.76
N LYS A 38 1.02 -0.20 -1.02
CA LYS A 38 1.65 -1.42 -0.50
C LYS A 38 2.54 -1.08 0.70
N GLY A 39 2.50 -1.91 1.72
CA GLY A 39 3.27 -1.71 2.94
C GLY A 39 3.34 -2.96 3.80
N TYR A 40 4.16 -2.88 4.84
CA TYR A 40 4.26 -3.93 5.87
C TYR A 40 3.16 -3.72 6.90
N LEU A 41 2.37 -4.77 7.17
CA LEU A 41 1.37 -4.74 8.23
C LEU A 41 1.98 -4.44 9.59
N THR A 42 1.35 -3.56 10.36
CA THR A 42 1.77 -3.25 11.75
C THR A 42 1.26 -4.27 12.77
N GLU A 43 0.17 -4.97 12.44
CA GLU A 43 -0.53 -5.99 13.24
C GLU A 43 -1.13 -7.07 12.32
N ASP A 44 -1.56 -8.20 12.89
CA ASP A 44 -2.27 -9.24 12.13
C ASP A 44 -3.60 -8.69 11.58
N ALA A 45 -3.96 -9.06 10.36
CA ALA A 45 -5.20 -8.59 9.72
C ALA A 45 -5.72 -9.60 8.68
N GLU A 46 -7.03 -9.60 8.44
CA GLU A 46 -7.68 -10.36 7.36
C GLU A 46 -7.90 -9.51 6.10
N ILE A 47 -8.05 -10.18 4.95
CA ILE A 47 -8.49 -9.50 3.73
C ILE A 47 -9.92 -9.00 3.97
N GLY A 48 -10.18 -7.73 3.68
CA GLY A 48 -11.44 -7.05 3.99
C GLY A 48 -11.43 -6.25 5.30
N GLU A 49 -10.39 -6.37 6.13
CA GLU A 49 -10.26 -5.60 7.36
C GLU A 49 -9.47 -4.31 7.14
N VAL A 50 -9.82 -3.26 7.90
CA VAL A 50 -9.04 -2.02 7.95
C VAL A 50 -7.79 -2.26 8.79
N ALA A 51 -6.62 -2.09 8.19
CA ALA A 51 -5.34 -2.23 8.86
C ALA A 51 -4.45 -1.01 8.60
N GLU A 52 -3.42 -0.86 9.45
CA GLU A 52 -2.33 0.08 9.22
C GLU A 52 -1.13 -0.63 8.60
N VAL A 53 -0.49 0.04 7.64
CA VAL A 53 0.75 -0.42 7.02
C VAL A 53 1.82 0.66 7.09
N VAL A 54 3.08 0.23 7.19
CA VAL A 54 4.25 1.09 7.01
C VAL A 54 4.82 0.86 5.62
N THR A 55 4.83 1.90 4.80
CA THR A 55 5.42 1.87 3.45
C THR A 55 6.95 1.79 3.52
N ARG A 56 7.61 1.43 2.41
CA ARG A 56 9.08 1.37 2.32
C ARG A 56 9.78 2.70 2.62
N THR A 57 9.07 3.83 2.50
CA THR A 57 9.61 5.17 2.82
C THR A 57 9.30 5.61 4.25
N GLY A 58 8.68 4.76 5.08
CA GLY A 58 8.36 5.07 6.48
C GLY A 58 7.01 5.76 6.70
N ARG A 59 6.24 6.04 5.64
CA ARG A 59 4.88 6.59 5.79
C ARG A 59 3.94 5.52 6.36
N HIS A 60 3.18 5.88 7.39
CA HIS A 60 2.04 5.11 7.89
C HIS A 60 0.79 5.42 7.05
N ALA A 61 0.06 4.38 6.64
CA ALA A 61 -1.18 4.50 5.89
C ALA A 61 -2.20 3.48 6.39
N LYS A 62 -3.48 3.85 6.39
CA LYS A 62 -4.59 2.98 6.78
C LYS A 62 -5.54 2.74 5.61
N GLY A 63 -6.11 1.55 5.56
CA GLY A 63 -7.07 1.14 4.54
C GLY A 63 -7.43 -0.33 4.68
N GLU A 64 -8.41 -0.77 3.89
CA GLU A 64 -8.85 -2.15 3.81
C GLU A 64 -7.76 -3.02 3.15
N VAL A 65 -7.38 -4.14 3.76
CA VAL A 65 -6.45 -5.10 3.16
C VAL A 65 -7.13 -5.80 1.99
N VAL A 66 -6.65 -5.55 0.78
CA VAL A 66 -7.26 -6.12 -0.45
C VAL A 66 -6.45 -7.27 -1.04
N LYS A 67 -5.13 -7.31 -0.81
CA LYS A 67 -4.24 -8.39 -1.30
C LYS A 67 -3.07 -8.61 -0.35
N VAL A 68 -2.71 -9.87 -0.15
CA VAL A 68 -1.46 -10.29 0.51
C VAL A 68 -0.46 -10.67 -0.58
N ASN A 69 0.81 -10.28 -0.43
CA ASN A 69 1.86 -10.53 -1.42
C ASN A 69 1.45 -10.13 -2.86
N PRO A 70 1.02 -8.86 -3.07
CA PRO A 70 0.43 -8.41 -4.32
C PRO A 70 1.44 -8.39 -5.49
N TYR A 71 1.06 -9.01 -6.60
CA TYR A 71 1.81 -8.99 -7.86
C TYR A 71 0.96 -8.42 -9.01
N PHE A 72 1.60 -8.13 -10.14
CA PHE A 72 0.91 -7.65 -11.33
C PHE A 72 0.41 -8.83 -12.17
N GLU A 73 -0.90 -8.89 -12.42
CA GLU A 73 -1.54 -10.01 -13.12
C GLU A 73 -1.21 -10.02 -14.63
N HIS A 74 -0.90 -8.85 -15.21
CA HIS A 74 -0.36 -8.74 -16.57
C HIS A 74 1.15 -9.08 -16.59
N ASN A 75 1.46 -10.36 -16.44
CA ASN A 75 2.72 -11.07 -16.75
C ASN A 75 4.11 -10.57 -16.28
N PHE A 76 4.25 -9.86 -15.15
CA PHE A 76 5.58 -9.56 -14.55
C PHE A 76 6.09 -10.62 -13.56
N GLY A 77 5.47 -11.81 -13.55
CA GLY A 77 5.76 -12.87 -12.59
C GLY A 77 5.01 -12.69 -11.26
N PHE A 78 5.14 -13.70 -10.40
CA PHE A 78 4.56 -13.69 -9.05
C PHE A 78 5.41 -12.86 -8.08
N PHE A 79 4.85 -12.57 -6.90
CA PHE A 79 5.60 -11.91 -5.84
C PHE A 79 6.71 -12.83 -5.33
N VAL A 80 7.95 -12.32 -5.31
CA VAL A 80 9.14 -13.00 -4.79
C VAL A 80 9.62 -12.24 -3.55
N PRO A 81 9.34 -12.74 -2.32
CA PRO A 81 9.69 -12.07 -1.08
C PRO A 81 11.18 -11.71 -0.97
N GLU A 82 12.06 -12.60 -1.46
CA GLU A 82 13.51 -12.43 -1.41
C GLU A 82 13.97 -11.20 -2.20
N VAL A 83 13.30 -10.87 -3.31
CA VAL A 83 13.63 -9.68 -4.12
C VAL A 83 13.28 -8.40 -3.37
N LEU A 84 12.19 -8.40 -2.60
CA LEU A 84 11.81 -7.27 -1.74
C LEU A 84 12.86 -7.07 -0.63
N GLU A 85 13.31 -8.15 0.02
CA GLU A 85 14.34 -8.11 1.06
C GLU A 85 15.71 -7.68 0.53
N ILE A 86 16.13 -8.16 -0.65
CA ILE A 86 17.33 -7.68 -1.33
C ILE A 86 17.22 -6.16 -1.57
N GLY A 87 16.07 -5.69 -2.05
CA GLY A 87 15.82 -4.27 -2.26
C GLY A 87 15.87 -3.44 -0.97
N ASN A 88 15.41 -3.97 0.15
CA ASN A 88 15.51 -3.31 1.47
C ASN A 88 16.97 -3.27 1.95
N THR A 89 17.70 -4.38 1.80
CA THR A 89 19.12 -4.50 2.17
C THR A 89 19.98 -3.51 1.40
N VAL A 90 19.85 -3.46 0.07
CA VAL A 90 20.59 -2.52 -0.78
C VAL A 90 20.29 -1.08 -0.37
N ARG A 91 19.01 -0.74 -0.15
CA ARG A 91 18.63 0.62 0.28
C ARG A 91 19.30 1.03 1.59
N LYS A 92 19.39 0.12 2.58
CA LYS A 92 20.10 0.37 3.84
C LYS A 92 21.58 0.64 3.61
N ILE A 93 22.25 -0.20 2.82
CA ILE A 93 23.69 -0.06 2.53
C ILE A 93 24.01 1.25 1.80
N THR A 94 23.18 1.65 0.84
CA THR A 94 23.51 2.79 -0.05
C THR A 94 22.92 4.12 0.38
N PHE A 95 21.81 4.12 1.14
CA PHE A 95 21.06 5.33 1.51
C PHE A 95 20.63 5.38 2.98
N GLY A 96 20.84 4.31 3.75
CA GLY A 96 20.45 4.20 5.15
C GLY A 96 21.65 4.24 6.08
N GLY A 97 22.56 5.21 5.87
CA GLY A 97 23.66 5.45 6.79
C GLY A 97 23.14 5.45 8.23
N GLU A 98 23.81 4.71 9.09
CA GLU A 98 23.52 4.67 10.53
C GLU A 98 23.53 6.12 11.04
N ASP A 99 22.45 6.53 11.71
CA ASP A 99 22.52 7.70 12.60
C ASP A 99 23.43 7.38 13.80
#